data_AF-A0A5B9MD05-F1
#
_entry.id   AF-A0A5B9MD05-F1
#
_cell.length_a   1.000
_cell.length_b   1.000
_cell.length_c   1.000
_cell.angle_alpha   90.00
_cell.angle_beta   90.00
_cell.angle_gamma   90.00
#
_symmetry.space_group_name_H-M   'P 1'
#
loop_
_entity.id
_entity.type
_entity.pdbx_description
1 polymer ?
#
loop_
_entity_poly.entity_id
_entity_poly.type
_entity_poly.pdbx_seq_one_letter_code
_entity_poly.pdbx_strand_id
1 'polypeptide(L)'
;MDFYVAKSTYNTSGGSCLYGYAGDLLTAHIDDYGTAIKEIEVVACLRSKTRKFRPTLEGLFDQFHAYIDSLPRITFQRKNKRVKIEFRSEHFTADDEESRNATPEQQMTAADEVAQALAMLRKRIKPSDDFDVERFLAHASKVLATKIENPVQSERVRQAAIAKRLAIRDAKSPWERLEIEWERFHPNARDILDEPYYWECADDLAPNGNDTGADLLEDFRRWNKKHPRTSPIKFLDGLIKAWGIDPIDWDITDRAVVAQLDADQPIPLNVCNEAAIALAFSVIKVRGTCPPDVAERGLAAITRTETLVHRSRLDQSVKKRWDLSLAKLRSKLASFTP
;
A
#
# COMPACT_ATOMS: atom_id res chain seq x y z
N MET A 1 -17.09 -10.92 5.53
CA MET A 1 -16.12 -10.15 6.32
C MET A 1 -14.72 -10.64 6.00
N ASP A 2 -13.75 -9.73 5.95
CA ASP A 2 -12.34 -10.06 5.67
C ASP A 2 -11.49 -9.92 6.94
N PHE A 3 -10.49 -10.79 7.08
CA PHE A 3 -9.58 -10.82 8.23
C PHE A 3 -8.13 -10.77 7.76
N TYR A 4 -7.41 -9.79 8.30
CA TYR A 4 -5.97 -9.69 8.16
C TYR A 4 -5.33 -9.86 9.53
N VAL A 5 -4.61 -10.96 9.73
CA VAL A 5 -3.85 -11.19 10.95
C VAL A 5 -2.37 -11.18 10.59
N ALA A 6 -1.65 -10.26 11.20
CA ALA A 6 -0.29 -9.92 10.83
C ALA A 6 0.60 -9.74 12.05
N LYS A 7 1.90 -9.68 11.79
CA LYS A 7 2.91 -9.30 12.76
C LYS A 7 3.51 -7.95 12.43
N SER A 8 4.04 -7.30 13.45
CA SER A 8 4.89 -6.11 13.33
C SER A 8 6.10 -6.27 14.24
N THR A 9 7.28 -5.97 13.70
CA THR A 9 8.55 -5.79 14.40
C THR A 9 9.07 -4.38 14.10
N TYR A 10 10.19 -3.99 14.72
CA TYR A 10 10.78 -2.66 14.51
C TYR A 10 11.15 -2.35 13.05
N ASN A 11 11.38 -3.37 12.22
CA ASN A 11 11.88 -3.24 10.85
C ASN A 11 11.06 -4.02 9.81
N THR A 12 10.01 -4.73 10.20
CA THR A 12 9.18 -5.49 9.26
C THR A 12 7.74 -5.53 9.75
N SER A 13 6.79 -5.59 8.82
CA SER A 13 5.38 -5.80 9.11
C SER A 13 4.75 -6.62 8.00
N GLY A 14 3.71 -7.39 8.32
CA GLY A 14 2.92 -8.12 7.33
C GLY A 14 2.58 -9.53 7.76
N GLY A 15 2.46 -10.43 6.78
CA GLY A 15 2.14 -11.84 7.02
C GLY A 15 3.08 -12.48 8.04
N SER A 16 2.54 -13.43 8.80
CA SER A 16 3.27 -14.14 9.84
C SER A 16 3.13 -15.66 9.71
N CYS A 17 4.21 -16.39 9.95
CA CYS A 17 4.16 -17.85 10.06
C CYS A 17 3.44 -18.30 11.35
N LEU A 18 3.53 -17.51 12.42
CA LEU A 18 2.87 -17.74 13.70
C LEU A 18 1.36 -17.45 13.61
N TYR A 19 0.99 -16.27 13.13
CA TYR A 19 -0.39 -15.77 13.19
C TYR A 19 -1.21 -16.01 11.92
N GLY A 20 -0.56 -16.37 10.80
CA GLY A 20 -1.24 -16.53 9.51
C GLY A 20 -2.37 -17.57 9.56
N TYR A 21 -2.18 -18.68 10.28
CA TYR A 21 -3.20 -19.71 10.43
C TYR A 21 -4.47 -19.20 11.12
N ALA A 22 -4.33 -18.39 12.17
CA ALA A 22 -5.47 -17.76 12.86
C ALA A 22 -6.26 -16.85 11.90
N GLY A 23 -5.55 -16.08 11.06
CA GLY A 23 -6.18 -15.25 10.04
C GLY A 23 -6.92 -16.06 8.97
N ASP A 24 -6.35 -17.19 8.53
CA ASP A 24 -6.99 -18.07 7.55
C ASP A 24 -8.22 -18.77 8.15
N LEU A 25 -8.15 -19.25 9.39
CA LEU A 25 -9.31 -19.82 10.11
C LEU A 25 -10.47 -18.83 10.18
N LEU A 26 -10.19 -17.61 10.66
CA LEU A 26 -11.22 -16.57 10.77
C LEU A 26 -11.80 -16.23 9.40
N THR A 27 -10.94 -16.04 8.40
CA THR A 27 -11.40 -15.74 7.03
C THR A 27 -12.30 -16.85 6.52
N ALA A 28 -11.87 -18.11 6.58
CA ALA A 28 -12.59 -19.25 6.02
C ALA A 28 -13.95 -19.49 6.69
N HIS A 29 -14.03 -19.36 8.02
CA HIS A 29 -15.16 -19.87 8.80
C HIS A 29 -16.08 -18.81 9.41
N ILE A 30 -15.69 -17.53 9.44
CA ILE A 30 -16.55 -16.48 10.01
C ILE A 30 -17.59 -15.99 9.00
N ASP A 31 -18.83 -15.92 9.46
CA ASP A 31 -20.01 -15.46 8.71
C ASP A 31 -20.17 -13.92 8.71
N ASP A 32 -21.36 -13.45 8.37
CA ASP A 32 -21.78 -12.07 8.56
C ASP A 32 -22.42 -11.87 9.94
N TYR A 33 -22.07 -10.75 10.58
CA TYR A 33 -22.52 -10.37 11.93
C TYR A 33 -23.20 -9.00 11.94
N GLY A 34 -23.36 -8.38 10.77
CA GLY A 34 -23.94 -7.06 10.63
C GLY A 34 -23.09 -6.17 9.73
N THR A 35 -23.70 -5.10 9.24
CA THR A 35 -23.14 -4.28 8.17
C THR A 35 -22.13 -3.24 8.65
N ALA A 36 -21.92 -3.08 9.96
CA ALA A 36 -21.04 -2.04 10.50
C ALA A 36 -19.54 -2.36 10.37
N ILE A 37 -19.16 -3.64 10.27
CA ILE A 37 -17.77 -4.08 10.12
C ILE A 37 -17.65 -5.01 8.92
N LYS A 38 -16.83 -4.62 7.95
CA LYS A 38 -16.49 -5.44 6.77
C LYS A 38 -15.11 -6.07 6.89
N GLU A 39 -14.20 -5.43 7.63
CA GLU A 39 -12.80 -5.85 7.76
C GLU A 39 -12.32 -5.73 9.21
N ILE A 40 -11.60 -6.76 9.66
CA ILE A 40 -10.90 -6.75 10.95
C ILE A 40 -9.43 -7.05 10.71
N GLU A 41 -8.58 -6.09 11.05
CA GLU A 41 -7.13 -6.19 11.07
C GLU A 41 -6.65 -6.44 12.51
N VAL A 42 -5.86 -7.49 12.72
CA VAL A 42 -5.23 -7.81 14.00
C VAL A 42 -3.73 -7.87 13.80
N VAL A 43 -2.99 -7.03 14.51
CA VAL A 43 -1.53 -6.94 14.42
C VAL A 43 -0.89 -7.31 15.76
N ALA A 44 -0.14 -8.40 15.76
CA ALA A 44 0.70 -8.80 16.86
C ALA A 44 2.05 -8.07 16.78
N CYS A 45 2.33 -7.20 17.73
CA CYS A 45 3.60 -6.50 17.82
C CYS A 45 4.59 -7.33 18.64
N LEU A 46 5.67 -7.76 17.99
CA LEU A 46 6.66 -8.67 18.55
C LEU A 46 7.86 -7.88 19.06
N ARG A 47 8.10 -7.92 20.36
CA ARG A 47 9.30 -7.34 20.97
C ARG A 47 10.55 -8.07 20.48
N SER A 48 11.69 -7.38 20.38
CA SER A 48 12.98 -8.06 20.26
C SER A 48 13.51 -8.40 21.66
N LYS A 49 14.00 -9.63 21.88
CA LYS A 49 14.63 -10.01 23.16
C LYS A 49 16.03 -9.42 23.30
N THR A 50 16.67 -9.13 22.19
CA THR A 50 18.04 -8.61 22.15
C THR A 50 18.01 -7.19 21.59
N ARG A 51 18.89 -6.30 22.07
CA ARG A 51 19.05 -4.97 21.45
C ARG A 51 19.87 -5.06 20.16
N LYS A 52 19.59 -6.06 19.33
CA LYS A 52 20.21 -6.26 18.01
C LYS A 52 19.31 -5.61 16.97
N PHE A 53 19.73 -4.46 16.49
CA PHE A 53 19.10 -3.76 15.38
C PHE A 53 20.02 -3.80 14.15
N ARG A 54 19.44 -3.62 12.96
CA ARG A 54 20.25 -3.39 11.75
C ARG A 54 20.93 -2.03 11.86
N PRO A 55 22.19 -1.88 11.38
CA PRO A 55 22.85 -0.58 11.33
C PRO A 55 21.94 0.48 10.71
N THR A 56 21.96 1.69 11.26
CA THR A 56 21.14 2.87 10.86
C THR A 56 19.67 2.84 11.26
N LEU A 57 19.18 1.77 11.89
CA LEU A 57 17.78 1.64 12.32
C LEU A 57 17.59 1.77 13.85
N GLU A 58 18.57 2.33 14.56
CA GLU A 58 18.56 2.54 16.02
C GLU A 58 17.31 3.31 16.47
N GLY A 59 17.01 4.42 15.77
CA GLY A 59 15.87 5.27 16.09
C GLY A 59 14.54 4.56 15.89
N LEU A 60 14.40 3.77 14.82
CA LEU A 60 13.19 2.97 14.58
C LEU A 60 13.02 1.87 15.64
N PHE A 61 14.13 1.24 16.05
CA PHE A 61 14.11 0.26 17.13
C PHE A 61 13.56 0.86 18.42
N ASP A 62 14.11 2.00 18.84
CA ASP A 62 13.72 2.64 20.10
C ASP A 62 12.25 3.15 20.03
N GLN A 63 11.85 3.76 18.91
CA GLN A 63 10.48 4.21 18.69
C GLN A 63 9.47 3.06 18.73
N PHE A 64 9.82 1.93 18.09
CA PHE A 64 8.94 0.76 18.06
C PHE A 64 8.75 0.14 19.45
N HIS A 65 9.82 0.02 20.25
CA HIS A 65 9.70 -0.55 21.59
C HIS A 65 8.95 0.39 22.55
N ALA A 66 9.15 1.71 22.44
CA ALA A 66 8.33 2.68 23.16
C ALA A 66 6.85 2.60 22.75
N TYR A 67 6.56 2.35 21.45
CA TYR A 67 5.21 2.16 20.95
C TYR A 67 4.56 0.88 21.49
N ILE A 68 5.28 -0.24 21.50
CA ILE A 68 4.75 -1.52 22.01
C ILE A 68 4.24 -1.39 23.45
N ASP A 69 4.94 -0.61 24.29
CA ASP A 69 4.54 -0.42 25.69
C ASP A 69 3.22 0.35 25.84
N SER A 70 2.73 0.98 24.78
CA SER A 70 1.40 1.63 24.74
C SER A 70 0.25 0.70 24.34
N LEU A 71 0.53 -0.55 23.99
CA LEU A 71 -0.45 -1.56 23.55
C LEU A 71 -1.12 -2.23 24.78
N PRO A 72 -2.36 -2.76 24.65
CA PRO A 72 -3.11 -2.95 23.40
C PRO A 72 -3.95 -1.74 22.98
N ARG A 73 -4.13 -1.58 21.67
CA ARG A 73 -4.89 -0.49 21.05
C ARG A 73 -5.96 -1.04 20.10
N ILE A 74 -7.13 -0.42 20.10
CA ILE A 74 -8.21 -0.70 19.15
C ILE A 74 -8.69 0.59 18.48
N THR A 75 -8.79 0.56 17.16
CA THR A 75 -9.32 1.65 16.33
C THR A 75 -10.46 1.13 15.49
N PHE A 76 -11.59 1.87 15.46
CA PHE A 76 -12.71 1.56 14.56
C PHE A 76 -12.96 2.76 13.64
N GLN A 77 -12.70 2.56 12.35
CA GLN A 77 -12.93 3.52 11.28
C GLN A 77 -14.33 3.26 10.67
N ARG A 78 -15.38 3.84 11.26
CA ARG A 78 -16.78 3.63 10.86
C ARG A 78 -17.03 3.89 9.37
N LYS A 79 -16.46 4.95 8.81
CA LYS A 79 -16.58 5.30 7.38
C LYS A 79 -16.10 4.16 6.47
N ASN A 80 -15.01 3.50 6.87
CA ASN A 80 -14.39 2.42 6.11
C ASN A 80 -14.88 1.03 6.56
N LYS A 81 -15.75 0.97 7.57
CA LYS A 81 -16.23 -0.28 8.19
C LYS A 81 -15.08 -1.22 8.58
N ARG A 82 -13.98 -0.65 9.08
CA ARG A 82 -12.72 -1.35 9.37
C ARG A 82 -12.33 -1.20 10.83
N VAL A 83 -12.03 -2.32 11.49
CA VAL A 83 -11.44 -2.34 12.83
C VAL A 83 -9.97 -2.74 12.72
N LYS A 84 -9.10 -2.04 13.43
CA LYS A 84 -7.70 -2.43 13.63
C LYS A 84 -7.45 -2.65 15.11
N ILE A 85 -6.89 -3.80 15.46
CA ILE A 85 -6.48 -4.18 16.81
C ILE A 85 -4.97 -4.41 16.78
N GLU A 86 -4.25 -3.76 17.68
CA GLU A 86 -2.80 -3.90 17.82
C GLU A 86 -2.52 -4.31 19.25
N PHE A 87 -1.75 -5.39 19.44
CA PHE A 87 -1.44 -5.90 20.77
C PHE A 87 0.02 -6.36 20.85
N ARG A 88 0.60 -6.30 22.05
CA ARG A 88 1.91 -6.89 22.30
C ARG A 88 1.76 -8.40 22.47
N SER A 89 2.49 -9.20 21.70
CA SER A 89 2.55 -10.64 21.99
C SER A 89 3.29 -10.88 23.31
N GLU A 90 2.69 -11.68 24.18
CA GLU A 90 3.29 -12.10 25.45
C GLU A 90 4.06 -13.43 25.28
N HIS A 91 3.73 -14.21 24.25
CA HIS A 91 4.32 -15.53 24.00
C HIS A 91 5.44 -15.51 22.97
N PHE A 92 5.41 -14.56 22.03
CA PHE A 92 6.32 -14.51 20.90
C PHE A 92 7.12 -13.22 20.83
N THR A 93 8.29 -13.36 20.22
CA THR A 93 9.25 -12.28 19.99
C THR A 93 9.69 -12.29 18.53
N ALA A 94 10.37 -11.22 18.11
CA ALA A 94 10.80 -11.09 16.72
C ALA A 94 11.65 -12.29 16.24
N ASP A 95 12.43 -12.89 17.15
CA ASP A 95 13.30 -14.03 16.87
C ASP A 95 12.50 -15.31 16.55
N ASP A 96 11.30 -15.47 17.14
CA ASP A 96 10.44 -16.65 16.91
C ASP A 96 9.87 -16.68 15.48
N GLU A 97 9.82 -15.52 14.81
CA GLU A 97 9.35 -15.36 13.44
C GLU A 97 10.46 -15.66 12.40
N GLU A 98 11.74 -15.68 12.81
CA GLU A 98 12.87 -15.88 11.89
C GLU A 98 12.97 -17.32 11.38
N SER A 99 12.41 -18.29 12.10
CA SER A 99 12.43 -19.72 11.75
C SER A 99 11.68 -20.05 10.45
N ARG A 100 10.87 -19.10 9.93
CA ARG A 100 9.97 -19.20 8.76
C ARG A 100 8.90 -20.30 8.84
N ASN A 101 8.92 -21.15 9.87
CA ASN A 101 7.94 -22.22 10.09
C ASN A 101 7.53 -22.23 11.56
N ALA A 102 6.24 -22.02 11.82
CA ALA A 102 5.67 -22.18 13.15
C ALA A 102 5.25 -23.64 13.37
N THR A 103 5.47 -24.15 14.57
CA THR A 103 4.90 -25.43 15.02
C THR A 103 3.40 -25.30 15.26
N PRO A 104 2.63 -26.41 15.20
CA PRO A 104 1.20 -26.39 15.53
C PRO A 104 0.91 -25.77 16.90
N GLU A 105 1.71 -26.08 17.93
CA GLU A 105 1.57 -25.53 19.27
C GLU A 105 1.74 -24.00 19.29
N GLN A 106 2.71 -23.48 18.54
CA GLN A 106 2.91 -22.04 18.40
C GLN A 106 1.74 -21.38 17.67
N GLN A 107 1.21 -22.01 16.61
CA GLN A 107 0.05 -21.50 15.88
C GLN A 107 -1.21 -21.48 16.74
N MET A 108 -1.42 -22.51 17.57
CA MET A 108 -2.53 -22.53 18.54
C MET A 108 -2.38 -21.44 19.61
N THR A 109 -1.17 -21.25 20.14
CA THR A 109 -0.89 -20.17 21.10
C THR A 109 -1.13 -18.79 20.46
N ALA A 110 -0.72 -18.61 19.21
CA ALA A 110 -0.98 -17.38 18.45
C ALA A 110 -2.48 -17.16 18.20
N ALA A 111 -3.24 -18.22 17.91
CA ALA A 111 -4.69 -18.17 17.76
C ALA A 111 -5.40 -17.75 19.06
N ASP A 112 -4.91 -18.21 20.22
CA ASP A 112 -5.41 -17.79 21.53
C ASP A 112 -5.14 -16.30 21.80
N GLU A 113 -3.94 -15.80 21.49
CA GLU A 113 -3.64 -14.35 21.59
C GLU A 113 -4.56 -13.52 20.69
N VAL A 114 -4.83 -13.97 19.47
CA VAL A 114 -5.78 -13.32 18.54
C VAL A 114 -7.20 -13.33 19.12
N ALA A 115 -7.65 -14.45 19.69
CA ALA A 115 -8.97 -14.54 20.32
C ALA A 115 -9.13 -13.55 21.48
N GLN A 116 -8.09 -13.41 22.31
CA GLN A 116 -8.04 -12.44 23.41
C GLN A 116 -8.06 -11.00 22.88
N ALA A 117 -7.30 -10.71 21.81
CA ALA A 117 -7.27 -9.40 21.18
C ALA A 117 -8.65 -9.02 20.60
N LEU A 118 -9.35 -9.95 19.94
CA LEU A 118 -10.69 -9.73 19.39
C LEU A 118 -11.71 -9.32 20.47
N ALA A 119 -11.55 -9.80 21.71
CA ALA A 119 -12.42 -9.43 22.83
C ALA A 119 -12.48 -7.91 23.10
N MET A 120 -11.48 -7.15 22.64
CA MET A 120 -11.46 -5.69 22.71
C MET A 120 -12.57 -5.01 21.92
N LEU A 121 -13.21 -5.69 20.96
CA LEU A 121 -14.34 -5.16 20.20
C LEU A 121 -15.46 -4.65 21.12
N ARG A 122 -15.69 -5.32 22.25
CA ARG A 122 -16.68 -4.89 23.27
C ARG A 122 -16.48 -3.46 23.74
N LYS A 123 -15.23 -2.97 23.75
CA LYS A 123 -14.89 -1.61 24.20
C LYS A 123 -15.16 -0.54 23.15
N ARG A 124 -15.28 -0.92 21.86
CA ARG A 124 -15.27 0.04 20.74
C ARG A 124 -16.53 0.05 19.89
N ILE A 125 -17.20 -1.10 19.80
CA ILE A 125 -18.44 -1.26 19.04
C ILE A 125 -19.61 -0.88 19.94
N LYS A 126 -20.43 0.06 19.48
CA LYS A 126 -21.59 0.56 20.20
C LYS A 126 -22.82 -0.28 19.85
N PRO A 127 -23.87 -0.29 20.70
CA PRO A 127 -25.15 -0.92 20.36
C PRO A 127 -25.81 -0.36 19.08
N SER A 128 -25.47 0.88 18.69
CA SER A 128 -25.95 1.51 17.45
C SER A 128 -25.17 1.08 16.20
N ASP A 129 -24.00 0.47 16.37
CA ASP A 129 -23.25 -0.10 15.26
C ASP A 129 -23.91 -1.46 14.96
N ASP A 130 -24.47 -1.63 13.75
CA ASP A 130 -25.10 -2.88 13.28
C ASP A 130 -24.06 -4.02 13.20
N PHE A 131 -23.75 -4.61 14.35
CA PHE A 131 -22.79 -5.70 14.52
C PHE A 131 -23.04 -6.47 15.83
N ASP A 132 -23.36 -7.76 15.72
CA ASP A 132 -23.56 -8.65 16.86
C ASP A 132 -22.21 -9.11 17.45
N VAL A 133 -21.67 -8.28 18.36
CA VAL A 133 -20.35 -8.50 18.98
C VAL A 133 -20.30 -9.83 19.74
N GLU A 134 -21.33 -10.18 20.50
CA GLU A 134 -21.27 -11.37 21.35
C GLU A 134 -21.36 -12.66 20.53
N ARG A 135 -22.25 -12.71 19.53
CA ARG A 135 -22.31 -13.85 18.59
C ARG A 135 -21.02 -13.96 17.78
N PHE A 136 -20.44 -12.83 17.36
CA PHE A 136 -19.16 -12.80 16.66
C PHE A 136 -18.04 -13.41 17.52
N LEU A 137 -17.87 -12.92 18.76
CA LEU A 137 -16.81 -13.37 19.65
C LEU A 137 -16.97 -14.84 20.01
N ALA A 138 -18.19 -15.31 20.26
CA ALA A 138 -18.45 -16.72 20.53
C ALA A 138 -18.04 -17.62 19.36
N HIS A 139 -18.37 -17.24 18.11
CA HIS A 139 -17.96 -18.00 16.94
C HIS A 139 -16.44 -17.91 16.69
N ALA A 140 -15.85 -16.71 16.79
CA ALA A 140 -14.43 -16.50 16.61
C ALA A 140 -13.59 -17.33 17.59
N SER A 141 -13.95 -17.34 18.88
CA SER A 141 -13.27 -18.18 19.87
C SER A 141 -13.41 -19.67 19.55
N LYS A 142 -14.59 -20.13 19.10
CA LYS A 142 -14.79 -21.52 18.69
C LYS A 142 -13.92 -21.89 17.48
N VAL A 143 -13.86 -21.01 16.48
CA VAL A 143 -13.04 -21.20 15.27
C VAL A 143 -11.56 -21.22 15.60
N LEU A 144 -11.07 -20.28 16.41
CA LEU A 144 -9.66 -20.16 16.78
C LEU A 144 -9.18 -21.31 17.69
N ALA A 145 -10.09 -21.94 18.44
CA ALA A 145 -9.79 -23.14 19.22
C ALA A 145 -9.66 -24.43 18.36
N THR A 146 -9.85 -24.35 17.04
CA THR A 146 -9.73 -25.50 16.14
C THR A 146 -8.28 -25.97 16.06
N LYS A 147 -8.03 -27.22 16.47
CA LYS A 147 -6.69 -27.81 16.44
C LYS A 147 -6.26 -28.12 15.00
N ILE A 148 -4.96 -27.93 14.76
CA ILE A 148 -4.28 -28.42 13.55
C ILE A 148 -3.89 -29.87 13.80
N GLU A 149 -4.61 -30.81 13.20
CA GLU A 149 -4.30 -32.23 13.35
C GLU A 149 -3.18 -32.67 12.40
N ASN A 150 -3.10 -32.06 11.23
CA ASN A 150 -2.11 -32.39 10.21
C ASN A 150 -1.95 -31.25 9.16
N PRO A 151 -0.86 -31.26 8.36
CA PRO A 151 -0.62 -30.25 7.33
C PRO A 151 -1.70 -30.14 6.26
N VAL A 152 -2.39 -31.25 5.93
CA VAL A 152 -3.45 -31.26 4.91
C VAL A 152 -4.65 -30.43 5.35
N GLN A 153 -5.02 -30.50 6.64
CA GLN A 153 -6.08 -29.66 7.20
C GLN A 153 -5.71 -28.18 7.16
N SER A 154 -4.48 -27.83 7.53
CA SER A 154 -3.99 -26.44 7.46
C SER A 154 -4.06 -25.89 6.04
N GLU A 155 -3.65 -26.69 5.05
CA GLU A 155 -3.69 -26.26 3.65
C GLU A 155 -5.13 -26.08 3.15
N ARG A 156 -6.07 -26.95 3.54
CA ARG A 156 -7.50 -26.79 3.20
C ARG A 156 -8.07 -25.48 3.75
N VAL A 157 -7.74 -25.12 4.99
CA VAL A 157 -8.18 -23.85 5.59
C VAL A 157 -7.59 -22.67 4.82
N ARG A 158 -6.30 -22.71 4.51
CA ARG A 158 -5.63 -21.69 3.71
C ARG A 158 -6.27 -21.50 2.34
N GLN A 159 -6.55 -22.59 1.63
CA GLN A 159 -7.20 -22.53 0.31
C GLN A 159 -8.62 -21.96 0.39
N ALA A 160 -9.40 -22.35 1.41
CA ALA A 160 -10.72 -21.78 1.65
C ALA A 160 -10.64 -20.27 1.95
N ALA A 161 -9.66 -19.84 2.75
CA ALA A 161 -9.42 -18.43 3.04
C ALA A 161 -9.01 -17.64 1.78
N ILE A 162 -8.10 -18.17 0.95
CA ILE A 162 -7.71 -17.56 -0.32
C ILE A 162 -8.92 -17.42 -1.26
N ALA A 163 -9.70 -18.50 -1.45
CA ALA A 163 -10.88 -18.46 -2.30
C ALA A 163 -11.89 -17.40 -1.84
N LYS A 164 -12.09 -17.26 -0.53
CA LYS A 164 -12.98 -16.23 0.02
C LYS A 164 -12.43 -14.82 -0.13
N ARG A 165 -11.13 -14.58 0.08
CA ARG A 165 -10.49 -13.27 -0.18
C ARG A 165 -10.59 -12.87 -1.64
N LEU A 166 -10.38 -13.82 -2.56
CA LEU A 166 -10.56 -13.61 -3.99
C LEU A 166 -12.02 -13.27 -4.31
N ALA A 167 -12.99 -14.02 -3.78
CA ALA A 167 -14.40 -13.71 -3.97
C ALA A 167 -14.79 -12.32 -3.43
N ILE A 168 -14.27 -11.92 -2.27
CA ILE A 168 -14.45 -10.58 -1.69
C ILE A 168 -13.84 -9.51 -2.61
N ARG A 169 -12.61 -9.71 -3.09
CA ARG A 169 -11.93 -8.80 -4.01
C ARG A 169 -12.66 -8.70 -5.34
N ASP A 170 -13.16 -9.81 -5.87
CA ASP A 170 -13.86 -9.86 -7.15
C ASP A 170 -15.21 -9.13 -7.07
N ALA A 171 -15.87 -9.17 -5.92
CA ALA A 171 -17.10 -8.42 -5.66
C ALA A 171 -16.87 -6.89 -5.49
N LYS A 172 -15.65 -6.43 -5.21
CA LYS A 172 -15.32 -5.00 -5.15
C LYS A 172 -15.30 -4.40 -6.56
N SER A 173 -15.86 -3.20 -6.71
CA SER A 173 -15.67 -2.38 -7.91
C SER A 173 -14.19 -2.03 -8.11
N PRO A 174 -13.76 -1.67 -9.34
CA PRO A 174 -12.38 -1.23 -9.58
C PRO A 174 -11.90 -0.13 -8.62
N TRP A 175 -12.78 0.79 -8.23
CA TRP A 175 -12.45 1.86 -7.27
C TRP A 175 -12.29 1.36 -5.83
N GLU A 176 -13.12 0.41 -5.41
CA GLU A 176 -13.02 -0.16 -4.05
C GLU A 176 -11.77 -1.03 -3.89
N ARG A 177 -11.27 -1.63 -4.97
CA ARG A 177 -10.03 -2.43 -4.96
C ARG A 177 -8.77 -1.59 -4.72
N LEU A 178 -8.83 -0.29 -5.01
CA LEU A 178 -7.70 0.62 -4.83
C LEU A 178 -7.51 1.05 -3.37
N GLU A 179 -8.53 0.86 -2.51
CA GLU A 179 -8.47 1.12 -1.07
C GLU A 179 -7.94 2.54 -0.71
N ILE A 180 -8.29 3.52 -1.55
CA ILE A 180 -7.80 4.90 -1.44
C ILE A 180 -8.44 5.62 -0.25
N GLU A 181 -7.61 6.19 0.61
CA GLU A 181 -8.02 7.15 1.64
C GLU A 181 -8.30 8.52 1.00
N TRP A 182 -9.50 8.76 0.46
CA TRP A 182 -9.78 9.97 -0.32
C TRP A 182 -9.51 11.31 0.39
N GLU A 183 -9.57 11.35 1.73
CA GLU A 183 -9.26 12.53 2.55
C GLU A 183 -7.81 13.01 2.40
N ARG A 184 -6.95 12.13 1.89
CA ARG A 184 -5.54 12.41 1.63
C ARG A 184 -5.32 13.26 0.37
N PHE A 185 -6.35 13.44 -0.45
CA PHE A 185 -6.27 14.06 -1.77
C PHE A 185 -7.26 15.23 -1.92
N HIS A 186 -7.09 16.02 -2.97
CA HIS A 186 -8.00 17.13 -3.25
C HIS A 186 -9.38 16.57 -3.66
N PRO A 187 -10.52 17.15 -3.21
CA PRO A 187 -11.86 16.63 -3.53
C PRO A 187 -12.12 16.51 -5.04
N ASN A 188 -11.67 17.49 -5.83
CA ASN A 188 -11.85 17.49 -7.29
C ASN A 188 -10.90 16.53 -8.03
N ALA A 189 -9.88 15.96 -7.36
CA ALA A 189 -8.88 15.14 -8.04
C ALA A 189 -9.50 13.90 -8.70
N ARG A 190 -10.53 13.31 -8.08
CA ARG A 190 -11.22 12.14 -8.61
C ARG A 190 -12.05 12.46 -9.86
N ASP A 191 -12.57 13.68 -9.97
CA ASP A 191 -13.34 14.11 -11.15
C ASP A 191 -12.41 14.38 -12.34
N ILE A 192 -11.17 14.81 -12.06
CA ILE A 192 -10.14 15.04 -13.10
C ILE A 192 -9.50 13.70 -13.52
N LEU A 193 -9.11 12.89 -12.53
CA LEU A 193 -8.51 11.57 -12.68
C LEU A 193 -9.60 10.51 -12.44
N ASP A 194 -10.50 10.44 -13.40
CA ASP A 194 -11.79 9.73 -13.42
C ASP A 194 -11.70 8.24 -13.75
N GLU A 195 -10.49 7.67 -13.84
CA GLU A 195 -10.28 6.24 -14.05
C GLU A 195 -9.40 5.64 -12.93
N PRO A 196 -9.69 4.40 -12.48
CA PRO A 196 -8.87 3.67 -11.50
C PRO A 196 -7.38 3.63 -11.87
N TYR A 197 -7.06 3.56 -13.16
CA TYR A 197 -5.70 3.53 -13.68
C TYR A 197 -4.81 4.65 -13.13
N TYR A 198 -5.32 5.88 -12.96
CA TYR A 198 -4.50 6.99 -12.45
C TYR A 198 -4.15 6.85 -10.96
N TRP A 199 -4.81 5.94 -10.25
CA TRP A 199 -4.70 5.76 -8.81
C TRP A 199 -4.15 4.39 -8.40
N GLU A 200 -3.95 3.48 -9.36
CA GLU A 200 -3.40 2.15 -9.11
C GLU A 200 -1.93 2.26 -8.70
N CYS A 201 -1.63 1.84 -7.47
CA CYS A 201 -0.29 1.93 -6.90
C CYS A 201 0.56 0.67 -7.16
N ALA A 202 -0.01 -0.36 -7.79
CA ALA A 202 0.67 -1.60 -8.13
C ALA A 202 0.80 -1.84 -9.65
N ASP A 203 0.47 -0.85 -10.47
CA ASP A 203 0.69 -0.88 -11.92
C ASP A 203 1.82 0.08 -12.28
N ASP A 204 2.99 -0.45 -12.63
CA ASP A 204 4.18 0.34 -12.97
C ASP A 204 3.96 1.33 -14.14
N LEU A 205 2.90 1.12 -14.95
CA LEU A 205 2.53 2.01 -16.05
C LEU A 205 1.67 3.20 -15.58
N ALA A 206 1.01 3.08 -14.42
CA ALA A 206 0.26 4.15 -13.81
C ALA A 206 1.21 5.28 -13.34
N PRO A 207 0.76 6.54 -13.31
CA PRO A 207 1.66 7.68 -13.14
C PRO A 207 2.39 7.72 -11.78
N ASN A 208 1.86 7.04 -10.76
CA ASN A 208 2.49 6.91 -9.45
C ASN A 208 2.52 5.45 -8.97
N GLY A 209 2.50 4.49 -9.91
CA GLY A 209 2.48 3.06 -9.58
C GLY A 209 3.86 2.41 -9.49
N ASN A 210 4.86 2.95 -10.19
CA ASN A 210 6.26 2.56 -10.01
C ASN A 210 6.89 3.20 -8.76
N ASP A 211 8.03 2.68 -8.32
CA ASP A 211 8.74 3.12 -7.10
C ASP A 211 9.03 4.64 -7.10
N THR A 212 9.63 5.16 -8.18
CA THR A 212 9.94 6.60 -8.32
C THR A 212 8.69 7.45 -8.14
N GLY A 213 7.59 7.06 -8.77
CA GLY A 213 6.35 7.80 -8.75
C GLY A 213 5.58 7.70 -7.44
N ALA A 214 5.66 6.57 -6.75
CA ALA A 214 5.07 6.36 -5.43
C ALA A 214 5.79 7.19 -4.35
N ASP A 215 7.13 7.15 -4.34
CA ASP A 215 7.95 7.94 -3.42
C ASP A 215 7.74 9.44 -3.65
N LEU A 216 7.76 9.86 -4.92
CA LEU A 216 7.54 11.26 -5.29
C LEU A 216 6.17 11.76 -4.83
N LEU A 217 5.10 10.96 -4.97
CA LEU A 217 3.77 11.36 -4.51
C LEU A 217 3.75 11.61 -3.00
N GLU A 218 4.34 10.72 -2.19
CA GLU A 218 4.36 10.91 -0.74
C GLU A 218 5.25 12.09 -0.34
N ASP A 219 6.42 12.25 -0.96
CA ASP A 219 7.32 13.39 -0.75
C ASP A 219 6.66 14.72 -1.11
N PHE A 220 6.03 14.78 -2.28
CA PHE A 220 5.33 15.97 -2.74
C PHE A 220 4.20 16.32 -1.77
N ARG A 221 3.47 15.33 -1.26
CA ARG A 221 2.41 15.57 -0.27
C ARG A 221 2.95 16.14 1.04
N ARG A 222 4.05 15.60 1.55
CA ARG A 222 4.71 16.11 2.77
C ARG A 222 5.23 17.53 2.54
N TRP A 223 5.87 17.77 1.41
CA TRP A 223 6.40 19.07 1.03
C TRP A 223 5.29 20.12 0.81
N ASN A 224 4.20 19.75 0.13
CA ASN A 224 3.10 20.64 -0.23
C ASN A 224 2.34 21.16 1.00
N LYS A 225 2.28 20.40 2.10
CA LYS A 225 1.73 20.88 3.38
C LYS A 225 2.42 22.15 3.88
N LYS A 226 3.72 22.29 3.60
CA LYS A 226 4.53 23.46 3.99
C LYS A 226 4.64 24.51 2.87
N HIS A 227 4.39 24.10 1.61
CA HIS A 227 4.61 24.93 0.43
C HIS A 227 3.41 24.92 -0.55
N PRO A 228 2.17 25.19 -0.09
CA PRO A 228 0.96 24.96 -0.89
C PRO A 228 0.85 25.84 -2.14
N ARG A 229 1.52 26.99 -2.16
CA ARG A 229 1.50 27.97 -3.27
C ARG A 229 2.80 28.03 -4.07
N THR A 230 3.82 27.28 -3.66
CA THR A 230 5.10 27.25 -4.35
C THR A 230 4.95 26.43 -5.64
N SER A 231 5.65 26.84 -6.71
CA SER A 231 5.70 26.05 -7.94
C SER A 231 6.19 24.63 -7.64
N PRO A 232 5.47 23.59 -8.10
CA PRO A 232 5.92 22.20 -7.97
C PRO A 232 7.27 21.92 -8.65
N ILE A 233 7.67 22.74 -9.62
CA ILE A 233 9.00 22.63 -10.26
C ILE A 233 10.12 22.80 -9.24
N LYS A 234 9.97 23.73 -8.28
CA LYS A 234 10.98 23.90 -7.21
C LYS A 234 11.12 22.67 -6.32
N PHE A 235 10.03 21.91 -6.14
CA PHE A 235 10.09 20.64 -5.45
C PHE A 235 10.85 19.60 -6.27
N LEU A 236 10.53 19.49 -7.57
CA LEU A 236 11.20 18.56 -8.48
C LEU A 236 12.72 18.80 -8.54
N ASP A 237 13.13 20.05 -8.73
CA ASP A 237 14.55 20.42 -8.82
C ASP A 237 15.29 20.06 -7.51
N GLY A 238 14.64 20.27 -6.36
CA GLY A 238 15.18 19.88 -5.06
C GLY A 238 15.26 18.36 -4.88
N LEU A 239 14.25 17.63 -5.33
CA LEU A 239 14.17 16.17 -5.22
C LEU A 239 15.23 15.48 -6.09
N ILE A 240 15.34 15.85 -7.35
CA ILE A 240 16.32 15.30 -8.30
C ILE A 240 17.75 15.52 -7.78
N LYS A 241 18.03 16.72 -7.25
CA LYS A 241 19.32 17.01 -6.60
C LYS A 241 19.55 16.16 -5.35
N ALA A 242 18.53 15.97 -4.52
CA ALA A 242 18.64 15.14 -3.31
C ALA A 242 18.90 13.66 -3.63
N TRP A 243 18.41 13.18 -4.78
CA TRP A 243 18.73 11.86 -5.31
C TRP A 243 20.12 11.76 -5.96
N GLY A 244 20.86 12.88 -6.06
CA GLY A 244 22.19 12.90 -6.67
C GLY A 244 22.15 12.67 -8.18
N ILE A 245 21.02 12.98 -8.82
CA ILE A 245 20.84 12.87 -10.27
C ILE A 245 21.12 14.21 -10.92
N ASP A 246 21.99 14.23 -11.93
CA ASP A 246 22.14 15.38 -12.80
C ASP A 246 20.93 15.44 -13.75
N PRO A 247 20.12 16.51 -13.72
CA PRO A 247 18.93 16.60 -14.55
C PRO A 247 19.29 16.71 -16.03
N ILE A 248 18.54 15.99 -16.86
CA ILE A 248 18.53 16.23 -18.31
C ILE A 248 17.85 17.57 -18.62
N ASP A 249 18.01 18.05 -19.84
CA ASP A 249 17.14 19.11 -20.36
C ASP A 249 15.70 18.57 -20.49
N TRP A 250 14.78 19.19 -19.74
CA TRP A 250 13.40 18.77 -19.59
C TRP A 250 12.57 18.89 -20.87
N ASP A 251 13.01 19.71 -21.82
CA ASP A 251 12.24 20.05 -23.03
C ASP A 251 12.64 19.18 -24.24
N ILE A 252 13.70 18.38 -24.12
CA ILE A 252 14.16 17.49 -25.19
C ILE A 252 13.08 16.45 -25.54
N THR A 253 12.64 16.45 -26.80
CA THR A 253 11.66 15.48 -27.32
C THR A 253 12.04 14.91 -28.69
N ASP A 254 13.09 15.43 -29.33
CA ASP A 254 13.57 14.90 -30.61
C ASP A 254 14.03 13.45 -30.46
N ARG A 255 13.54 12.56 -31.33
CA ARG A 255 13.75 11.11 -31.20
C ARG A 255 15.22 10.70 -31.31
N ALA A 256 16.03 11.41 -32.11
CA ALA A 256 17.45 11.11 -32.27
C ALA A 256 18.24 11.59 -31.05
N VAL A 257 17.92 12.78 -30.52
CA VAL A 257 18.55 13.31 -29.30
C VAL A 257 18.20 12.44 -28.08
N VAL A 258 16.93 12.04 -27.94
CA VAL A 258 16.50 11.13 -26.86
C VAL A 258 17.23 9.79 -26.93
N ALA A 259 17.42 9.25 -28.13
CA ALA A 259 18.17 8.02 -28.33
C ALA A 259 19.65 8.14 -27.94
N GLN A 260 20.25 9.29 -28.21
CA GLN A 260 21.62 9.57 -27.78
C GLN A 260 21.71 9.70 -26.26
N LEU A 261 20.76 10.41 -25.63
CA LEU A 261 20.68 10.52 -24.16
C LEU A 261 20.47 9.17 -23.48
N ASP A 262 19.69 8.26 -24.07
CA ASP A 262 19.51 6.91 -23.54
C ASP A 262 20.81 6.10 -23.58
N ALA A 263 21.64 6.31 -24.60
CA ALA A 263 22.95 5.66 -24.69
C ALA A 263 23.96 6.25 -23.67
N ASP A 264 23.94 7.57 -23.49
CA ASP A 264 24.94 8.28 -22.69
C ASP A 264 24.57 8.35 -21.19
N GLN A 265 23.29 8.52 -20.89
CA GLN A 265 22.75 8.81 -19.56
C GLN A 265 21.40 8.10 -19.30
N PRO A 266 21.33 6.75 -19.42
CA PRO A 266 20.07 6.01 -19.31
C PRO A 266 19.39 6.17 -17.94
N ILE A 267 20.18 6.22 -16.85
CA ILE A 267 19.65 6.34 -15.49
C ILE A 267 19.03 7.73 -15.27
N PRO A 268 19.76 8.86 -15.46
CA PRO A 268 19.15 10.19 -15.36
C PRO A 268 17.92 10.37 -16.26
N LEU A 269 17.97 9.88 -17.50
CA LEU A 269 16.86 9.99 -18.44
C LEU A 269 15.60 9.30 -17.92
N ASN A 270 15.70 8.04 -17.48
CA ASN A 270 14.56 7.28 -16.97
C ASN A 270 14.00 7.90 -15.68
N VAL A 271 14.88 8.24 -14.72
CA VAL A 271 14.44 8.86 -13.45
C VAL A 271 13.76 10.21 -13.70
N CYS A 272 14.30 11.05 -14.58
CA CYS A 272 13.68 12.34 -14.92
C CYS A 272 12.32 12.14 -15.62
N ASN A 273 12.18 11.16 -16.52
CA ASN A 273 10.90 10.88 -17.17
C ASN A 273 9.84 10.44 -16.16
N GLU A 274 10.16 9.45 -15.33
CA GLU A 274 9.26 8.96 -14.28
C GLU A 274 8.89 10.08 -13.31
N ALA A 275 9.86 10.87 -12.85
CA ALA A 275 9.63 11.95 -11.91
C ALA A 275 8.76 13.08 -12.48
N ALA A 276 8.96 13.48 -13.74
CA ALA A 276 8.15 14.51 -14.38
C ALA A 276 6.69 14.06 -14.56
N ILE A 277 6.47 12.83 -15.03
CA ILE A 277 5.12 12.24 -15.15
C ILE A 277 4.48 12.16 -13.76
N ALA A 278 5.18 11.56 -12.79
CA ALA A 278 4.68 11.39 -11.44
C ALA A 278 4.35 12.71 -10.75
N LEU A 279 5.15 13.76 -10.97
CA LEU A 279 4.89 15.08 -10.42
C LEU A 279 3.59 15.67 -10.97
N ALA A 280 3.39 15.65 -12.29
CA ALA A 280 2.21 16.23 -12.90
C ALA A 280 0.92 15.62 -12.31
N PHE A 281 0.87 14.29 -12.20
CA PHE A 281 -0.27 13.59 -11.59
C PHE A 281 -0.34 13.75 -10.08
N SER A 282 0.78 13.86 -9.37
CA SER A 282 0.79 14.17 -7.93
C SER A 282 0.21 15.56 -7.65
N VAL A 283 0.53 16.53 -8.50
CA VAL A 283 0.01 17.89 -8.40
C VAL A 283 -1.51 17.89 -8.62
N ILE A 284 -2.01 17.17 -9.63
CA ILE A 284 -3.46 16.99 -9.83
C ILE A 284 -4.11 16.32 -8.61
N LYS A 285 -3.53 15.22 -8.10
CA LYS A 285 -4.04 14.48 -6.94
C LYS A 285 -4.13 15.34 -5.68
N VAL A 286 -3.14 16.20 -5.46
CA VAL A 286 -2.98 16.93 -4.18
C VAL A 286 -3.56 18.34 -4.24
N ARG A 287 -3.55 18.99 -5.40
CA ARG A 287 -4.02 20.37 -5.58
C ARG A 287 -5.30 20.48 -6.42
N GLY A 288 -5.75 19.40 -7.08
CA GLY A 288 -6.95 19.43 -7.92
C GLY A 288 -6.80 20.24 -9.20
N THR A 289 -5.57 20.51 -9.64
CA THR A 289 -5.23 21.24 -10.86
C THR A 289 -3.78 20.94 -11.23
N CYS A 290 -3.34 21.26 -12.45
CA CYS A 290 -1.94 21.18 -12.87
C CYS A 290 -1.52 22.51 -13.50
N PRO A 291 -0.45 23.15 -13.01
CA PRO A 291 0.15 24.29 -13.71
C PRO A 291 0.65 23.90 -15.13
N PRO A 292 0.53 24.79 -16.13
CA PRO A 292 0.94 24.49 -17.51
C PRO A 292 2.40 24.04 -17.64
N ASP A 293 3.33 24.69 -16.94
CA ASP A 293 4.76 24.34 -16.94
C ASP A 293 5.03 22.92 -16.42
N VAL A 294 4.25 22.47 -15.43
CA VAL A 294 4.32 21.10 -14.91
C VAL A 294 3.72 20.10 -15.91
N ALA A 295 2.60 20.46 -16.55
CA ALA A 295 1.95 19.62 -17.55
C ALA A 295 2.83 19.44 -18.80
N GLU A 296 3.47 20.51 -19.27
CA GLU A 296 4.42 20.52 -20.39
C GLU A 296 5.61 19.60 -20.14
N ARG A 297 6.23 19.66 -18.94
CA ARG A 297 7.31 18.72 -18.58
C ARG A 297 6.86 17.27 -18.53
N GLY A 298 5.65 17.02 -18.03
CA GLY A 298 5.04 15.69 -18.04
C GLY A 298 4.80 15.16 -19.46
N LEU A 299 4.30 16.02 -20.36
CA LEU A 299 4.09 15.69 -21.77
C LEU A 299 5.40 15.42 -22.52
N ALA A 300 6.44 16.22 -22.25
CA ALA A 300 7.76 16.00 -22.81
C ALA A 300 8.33 14.65 -22.35
N ALA A 301 8.20 14.32 -21.07
CA ALA A 301 8.59 13.01 -20.52
C ALA A 301 7.81 11.85 -21.16
N ILE A 302 6.49 11.98 -21.36
CA ILE A 302 5.69 10.96 -22.06
C ILE A 302 6.22 10.71 -23.48
N THR A 303 6.55 11.78 -24.21
CA THR A 303 7.12 11.68 -25.57
C THR A 303 8.49 11.00 -25.59
N ARG A 304 9.34 11.27 -24.58
CA ARG A 304 10.61 10.57 -24.41
C ARG A 304 10.37 9.08 -24.12
N THR A 305 9.52 8.75 -23.15
CA THR A 305 9.20 7.36 -22.79
C THR A 305 8.63 6.58 -23.98
N GLU A 306 7.74 7.18 -24.78
CA GLU A 306 7.23 6.57 -26.03
C GLU A 306 8.37 6.21 -27.00
N THR A 307 9.34 7.13 -27.16
CA THR A 307 10.52 6.88 -27.99
C THR A 307 11.37 5.73 -27.46
N LEU A 308 11.63 5.68 -26.15
CA LEU A 308 12.40 4.60 -25.51
C LEU A 308 11.69 3.25 -25.66
N VAL A 309 10.38 3.19 -25.39
CA VAL A 309 9.58 1.98 -25.52
C VAL A 309 9.61 1.44 -26.95
N HIS A 310 9.40 2.28 -27.97
CA HIS A 310 9.40 1.80 -29.35
C HIS A 310 10.77 1.29 -29.81
N ARG A 311 11.86 1.91 -29.33
CA ARG A 311 13.25 1.49 -29.63
C ARG A 311 13.70 0.27 -28.84
N SER A 312 13.08 -0.02 -27.71
CA SER A 312 13.43 -1.14 -26.86
C SER A 312 13.23 -2.50 -27.56
N ARG A 313 13.80 -3.54 -26.96
CA ARG A 313 13.60 -4.94 -27.35
C ARG A 313 12.36 -5.59 -26.72
N LEU A 314 11.47 -4.79 -26.12
CA LEU A 314 10.25 -5.30 -25.50
C LEU A 314 9.34 -5.99 -26.53
N ASP A 315 8.59 -6.98 -26.06
CA ASP A 315 7.60 -7.67 -26.87
C ASP A 315 6.51 -6.71 -27.36
N GLN A 316 5.92 -7.00 -28.53
CA GLN A 316 4.87 -6.16 -29.11
C GLN A 316 3.64 -6.02 -28.22
N SER A 317 3.30 -7.06 -27.45
CA SER A 317 2.21 -7.00 -26.47
C SER A 317 2.51 -6.01 -25.34
N VAL A 318 3.76 -5.94 -24.90
CA VAL A 318 4.23 -5.00 -23.86
C VAL A 318 4.26 -3.58 -24.41
N LYS A 319 4.79 -3.37 -25.63
CA LYS A 319 4.75 -2.07 -26.31
C LYS A 319 3.32 -1.54 -26.45
N LYS A 320 2.37 -2.39 -26.86
CA LYS A 320 0.96 -2.02 -26.94
C LYS A 320 0.36 -1.60 -25.60
N ARG A 321 0.75 -2.23 -24.48
CA ARG A 321 0.34 -1.82 -23.13
C ARG A 321 0.88 -0.44 -22.77
N TRP A 322 2.14 -0.16 -23.12
CA TRP A 322 2.74 1.16 -22.97
C TRP A 322 2.02 2.20 -23.80
N ASP A 323 1.75 1.95 -25.09
CA ASP A 323 1.06 2.88 -25.97
C ASP A 323 -0.31 3.31 -25.40
N LEU A 324 -1.08 2.34 -24.90
CA LEU A 324 -2.37 2.60 -24.25
C LEU A 324 -2.20 3.48 -23.00
N SER A 325 -1.21 3.18 -22.19
CA SER A 325 -0.92 3.87 -20.93
C SER A 325 -0.47 5.31 -21.18
N LEU A 326 0.50 5.49 -22.08
CA LEU A 326 1.03 6.80 -22.47
C LEU A 326 -0.04 7.68 -23.15
N ALA A 327 -0.92 7.09 -23.97
CA ALA A 327 -2.05 7.81 -24.57
C ALA A 327 -3.01 8.35 -23.50
N LYS A 328 -3.34 7.57 -22.47
CA LYS A 328 -4.17 8.02 -21.34
C LYS A 328 -3.51 9.18 -20.59
N LEU A 329 -2.23 9.03 -20.25
CA LEU A 329 -1.47 10.06 -19.54
C LEU A 329 -1.42 11.37 -20.35
N ARG A 330 -1.12 11.26 -21.65
CA ARG A 330 -1.03 12.39 -22.57
C ARG A 330 -2.37 13.13 -22.66
N SER A 331 -3.45 12.40 -22.84
CA SER A 331 -4.81 12.96 -22.92
C SER A 331 -5.17 13.79 -21.68
N LYS A 332 -4.83 13.29 -20.47
CA LYS A 332 -5.10 14.03 -19.23
C LYS A 332 -4.22 15.25 -19.03
N LEU A 333 -2.96 15.23 -19.44
CA LEU A 333 -2.08 16.39 -19.28
C LEU A 333 -2.34 17.49 -20.33
N ALA A 334 -2.75 17.11 -21.54
CA ALA A 334 -3.03 18.06 -22.62
C ALA A 334 -4.18 19.04 -22.29
N SER A 335 -5.08 18.72 -21.35
CA SER A 335 -6.13 19.64 -20.91
C SER A 335 -5.63 20.76 -19.99
N PHE A 336 -4.36 20.72 -19.57
CA PHE A 336 -3.73 21.72 -18.70
C PHE A 336 -2.71 22.60 -19.43
N THR A 337 -2.53 22.38 -20.74
CA THR A 337 -1.68 23.21 -21.60
C THR A 337 -2.53 24.18 -22.43
N PRO A 338 -2.03 25.39 -22.75
CA PRO A 338 -2.76 26.40 -23.50
C PRO A 338 -3.15 26.01 -24.93
#